data_AF-A0A4P9CZ99-F1
#
_entry.id   AF-A0A4P9CZ99-F1
#
_cell.length_a   1.000
_cell.length_b   1.000
_cell.length_c   1.000
_cell.angle_alpha   90.00
_cell.angle_beta   90.00
_cell.angle_gamma   90.00
#
_symmetry.space_group_name_H-M   'P 1'
#
loop_
_entity.id
_entity.type
_entity.pdbx_description
1 polymer ?
#
loop_
_entity_poly.entity_id
_entity_poly.type
_entity_poly.pdbx_seq_one_letter_code
_entity_poly.pdbx_strand_id
1 'polypeptide(L)' 'CTVFLLFLSTILAKVDETHLPNDLKKSLQKLHDTCTEKTEVQEALIEQLKSGIFVEDSKLKCYVKCLMMKAGAMDCEGNI' A
#
# COMPACT_ATOMS: atom_id res chain seq x y z
N CYS A 1 10.58 10.70 29.59
CA CYS A 1 11.10 10.80 28.22
C CYS A 1 11.73 9.48 27.74
N THR A 2 12.50 8.78 28.57
CA THR A 2 13.13 7.49 28.23
C THR A 2 12.16 6.32 28.00
N VAL A 3 11.04 6.28 28.72
CA VAL A 3 10.06 5.18 28.60
C VAL A 3 9.34 5.19 27.24
N PHE A 4 9.03 6.36 26.69
CA PHE A 4 8.31 6.50 25.42
C PHE A 4 9.15 6.05 24.21
N LEU A 5 10.47 6.26 24.28
CA LEU A 5 11.42 5.83 23.25
C LEU A 5 11.58 4.30 23.19
N LEU A 6 11.46 3.62 24.34
CA LEU A 6 11.53 2.16 24.41
C LEU A 6 10.31 1.47 23.75
N PHE A 7 9.13 2.11 23.83
CA PHE A 7 7.93 1.61 23.13
C PHE A 7 8.01 1.77 21.61
N LEU A 8 8.69 2.79 21.10
CA LEU A 8 8.89 2.97 19.65
C LEU A 8 9.80 1.89 19.05
N SER A 9 10.83 1.45 19.78
CA SER A 9 11.75 0.40 19.29
C SER A 9 11.12 -0.98 19.16
N THR A 10 10.11 -1.32 19.95
CA THR A 10 9.45 -2.63 19.90
C THR A 10 8.39 -2.72 18.80
N ILE A 11 7.77 -1.60 18.40
CA ILE A 11 6.73 -1.57 17.36
C ILE A 11 7.33 -1.82 15.96
N LEU A 12 8.58 -1.41 15.72
CA LEU A 12 9.24 -1.55 14.42
C LEU A 12 9.70 -2.98 14.08
N ALA A 13 9.68 -3.91 15.03
CA ALA A 13 10.30 -5.23 14.83
C ALA A 13 9.39 -6.29 14.19
N LYS A 14 8.06 -6.10 14.16
CA LYS A 14 7.09 -7.02 13.55
C LYS A 14 5.80 -6.29 13.16
N VAL A 15 5.78 -5.64 12.00
CA VAL A 15 4.50 -5.34 11.32
C VAL A 15 4.04 -6.64 10.67
N ASP A 16 3.50 -7.55 11.49
CA ASP A 16 2.78 -8.71 11.00
C ASP A 16 1.38 -8.26 10.50
N GLU A 17 0.88 -8.87 9.42
CA GLU A 17 -0.48 -8.63 8.88
C GLU A 17 -1.57 -8.81 9.96
N THR A 18 -1.26 -9.52 11.04
CA THR A 18 -2.12 -9.79 12.20
C THR A 18 -2.36 -8.59 13.12
N HIS A 19 -1.58 -7.50 12.99
CA HIS A 19 -1.69 -6.32 13.85
C HIS A 19 -2.39 -5.11 13.21
N LEU A 20 -2.88 -5.23 11.97
CA LEU A 20 -3.72 -4.18 11.38
C LEU A 20 -5.16 -4.28 11.92
N PRO A 21 -5.77 -3.16 12.36
CA PRO A 21 -7.19 -3.14 12.71
C PRO A 21 -8.05 -3.64 11.54
N ASN A 22 -9.09 -4.41 11.83
CA ASN A 22 -9.97 -4.99 10.81
C ASN A 22 -10.54 -3.92 9.85
N ASP A 23 -10.86 -2.73 10.36
CA ASP A 23 -11.39 -1.63 9.55
C ASP A 23 -10.34 -1.04 8.60
N LEU A 24 -9.06 -1.04 9.00
CA LEU A 24 -7.96 -0.67 8.12
C LEU A 24 -7.77 -1.71 7.02
N LYS A 25 -7.78 -3.01 7.37
CA LYS A 25 -7.68 -4.10 6.38
C LYS A 25 -8.80 -4.01 5.33
N LYS A 26 -10.04 -3.78 5.75
CA LYS A 26 -11.18 -3.57 4.84
C LYS A 26 -11.00 -2.35 3.95
N SER A 27 -10.43 -1.26 4.47
CA SER A 27 -10.18 -0.05 3.69
C SER A 27 -9.10 -0.26 2.64
N LEU A 28 -8.01 -0.95 2.99
CA LEU A 28 -6.94 -1.33 2.06
C LEU A 28 -7.45 -2.29 0.98
N GLN A 29 -8.27 -3.28 1.36
CA GLN A 29 -8.91 -4.19 0.41
C GLN A 29 -9.77 -3.42 -0.61
N LYS A 30 -10.62 -2.49 -0.16
CA LYS A 30 -11.43 -1.65 -1.07
C LYS A 30 -10.57 -0.82 -2.01
N LEU A 31 -9.45 -0.27 -1.54
CA LEU A 31 -8.51 0.47 -2.37
C LEU A 31 -7.90 -0.43 -3.45
N HIS A 32 -7.43 -1.62 -3.05
CA HIS A 32 -6.92 -2.63 -3.96
C HIS A 32 -7.98 -2.99 -5.01
N ASP A 33 -9.17 -3.43 -4.60
CA ASP A 33 -10.24 -3.86 -5.51
C ASP A 33 -10.59 -2.75 -6.52
N THR A 34 -10.77 -1.52 -6.04
CA THR A 34 -11.10 -0.37 -6.90
C THR A 34 -9.99 -0.07 -7.91
N CYS A 35 -8.73 -0.12 -7.49
CA CYS A 35 -7.61 0.21 -8.37
C CYS A 35 -7.28 -0.93 -9.34
N THR A 36 -7.44 -2.18 -8.93
CA THR A 36 -7.30 -3.36 -9.81
C THR A 36 -8.39 -3.33 -10.89
N GLU A 37 -9.65 -3.09 -10.52
CA GLU A 37 -10.77 -2.95 -11.47
C GLU A 37 -10.53 -1.79 -12.46
N LYS A 38 -10.16 -0.61 -11.96
CA LYS A 38 -9.97 0.59 -12.79
C LYS A 38 -8.82 0.45 -13.80
N THR A 39 -7.77 -0.26 -13.45
CA THR A 39 -6.54 -0.33 -14.26
C THR A 39 -6.41 -1.62 -15.05
N GLU A 40 -7.21 -2.63 -14.70
CA GLU A 40 -7.16 -3.98 -15.26
C GLU A 40 -5.74 -4.56 -15.22
N VAL A 41 -4.99 -4.22 -14.16
CA VAL A 41 -3.66 -4.78 -13.90
C VAL A 41 -3.81 -6.25 -13.51
N GLN A 42 -2.84 -7.07 -13.89
CA GLN A 42 -2.83 -8.49 -13.53
C GLN A 42 -2.37 -8.68 -12.09
N GLU A 43 -3.09 -9.53 -11.34
CA GLU A 43 -2.76 -9.82 -9.93
C GLU A 43 -1.33 -10.34 -9.76
N ALA A 44 -0.83 -11.12 -10.73
CA ALA A 44 0.54 -11.62 -10.73
C ALA A 44 1.59 -10.49 -10.69
N LEU A 45 1.33 -9.36 -11.34
CA LEU A 45 2.22 -8.20 -11.32
C LEU A 45 2.15 -7.46 -9.97
N ILE A 46 0.98 -7.44 -9.34
CA ILE A 46 0.80 -6.88 -7.99
C ILE A 46 1.55 -7.73 -6.96
N GLU A 47 1.50 -9.05 -7.04
CA GLU A 47 2.25 -9.95 -6.15
C GLU A 47 3.77 -9.83 -6.35
N GLN A 48 4.23 -9.68 -7.60
CA GLN A 48 5.63 -9.34 -7.88
C GLN A 48 6.02 -8.00 -7.22
N LEU A 49 5.19 -6.96 -7.36
CA LEU A 49 5.42 -5.68 -6.69
C LEU A 49 5.48 -5.81 -5.16
N LYS A 50 4.56 -6.57 -4.54
CA LYS A 50 4.54 -6.83 -3.09
C LYS A 50 5.78 -7.58 -2.60
N SER A 51 6.35 -8.44 -3.45
CA SER A 51 7.62 -9.13 -3.16
C SER A 51 8.86 -8.29 -3.45
N GLY A 52 8.70 -7.03 -3.87
CA GLY A 52 9.80 -6.10 -4.15
C GLY A 52 10.38 -6.24 -5.57
N ILE A 53 9.72 -6.97 -6.46
CA ILE A 53 10.09 -7.09 -7.88
C ILE A 53 9.34 -6.02 -8.66
N PHE A 54 10.08 -5.02 -9.16
CA PHE A 54 9.52 -3.93 -9.94
C PHE A 54 9.64 -4.22 -11.43
N VAL A 55 8.49 -4.34 -12.10
CA VAL A 55 8.41 -4.52 -13.55
C VAL A 55 7.88 -3.24 -14.20
N GLU A 56 8.48 -2.88 -15.32
CA GLU A 56 8.08 -1.72 -16.12
C GLU A 56 6.81 -2.04 -16.93
N ASP A 57 5.66 -1.98 -16.25
CA ASP A 57 4.34 -2.17 -16.87
C ASP A 57 3.45 -0.92 -16.67
N SER A 58 2.81 -0.48 -17.76
CA SER A 58 2.01 0.76 -17.73
C SER A 58 0.77 0.63 -16.83
N LYS A 59 0.15 -0.54 -16.76
CA LYS A 59 -1.03 -0.77 -15.91
C LYS A 59 -0.64 -0.85 -14.43
N LEU A 60 0.49 -1.49 -14.13
CA LEU A 60 1.05 -1.55 -12.78
C LEU A 60 1.41 -0.15 -12.25
N LYS A 61 2.00 0.71 -13.09
CA LYS A 61 2.26 2.11 -12.71
C LYS A 61 0.97 2.90 -12.46
N CYS A 62 -0.03 2.72 -13.32
CA CYS A 62 -1.36 3.32 -13.11
C CYS A 62 -2.02 2.82 -11.81
N TYR A 63 -1.84 1.54 -11.47
CA TYR A 63 -2.33 0.95 -10.24
C TYR A 63 -1.68 1.61 -9.01
N VAL A 64 -0.35 1.75 -8.99
CA VAL A 64 0.37 2.43 -7.90
C VAL A 64 -0.07 3.88 -7.78
N LYS A 65 -0.19 4.61 -8.90
CA LYS A 65 -0.73 5.99 -8.89
C LYS A 65 -2.13 6.04 -8.29
N CYS A 66 -3.01 5.13 -8.68
CA CYS A 66 -4.38 5.04 -8.15
C CYS A 66 -4.39 4.87 -6.63
N LEU A 67 -3.54 3.97 -6.11
CA LEU A 67 -3.40 3.76 -4.66
C LEU A 67 -2.91 5.03 -3.95
N MET A 68 -1.87 5.69 -4.45
CA MET A 68 -1.31 6.89 -3.81
C MET A 68 -2.32 8.04 -3.79
N MET A 69 -3.02 8.28 -4.90
CA MET A 69 -4.06 9.31 -4.96
C MET A 69 -5.21 9.02 -3.99
N LYS A 70 -5.70 7.77 -3.94
CA LYS A 70 -6.80 7.39 -3.03
C LYS A 70 -6.41 7.37 -1.56
N ALA A 71 -5.15 7.08 -1.27
CA ALA A 71 -4.59 7.19 0.08
C ALA A 71 -4.36 8.66 0.50
N GLY A 72 -4.51 9.62 -0.41
CA GLY A 72 -4.19 11.03 -0.17
C GLY A 72 -2.70 11.31 -0.08
N ALA A 73 -1.86 10.37 -0.52
CA ALA A 73 -0.41 10.48 -0.55
C ALA A 73 0.11 11.12 -1.85
N MET A 74 -0.77 11.42 -2.80
CA MET A 74 -0.40 12.09 -4.05
C MET A 74 -1.57 12.93 -4.56
N ASP A 75 -1.29 14.10 -5.11
CA ASP A 75 -2.28 14.94 -5.78
C ASP A 75 -2.51 14.55 -7.26
N CYS A 76 -3.40 15.28 -7.95
CA CYS A 76 -3.72 14.99 -9.36
C CYS A 76 -2.55 15.29 -10.32
N GLU A 77 -1.64 16.18 -9.93
CA GLU A 77 -0.47 16.58 -10.70
C GLU A 77 0.70 15.60 -10.52
N GLY A 78 0.64 14.75 -9.49
CA GLY A 78 1.63 13.74 -9.18
C GLY A 78 2.63 14.17 -8.10
N ASN A 79 2.35 15.23 -7.36
CA ASN A 79 3.15 15.63 -6.20
C ASN A 79 2.80 14.75 -5.00
N ILE A 80 3.81 14.40 -4.20
CA ILE A 80 3.73 13.49 -3.03
C ILE A 80 4.04 14.28 -1.76
#